data_AF-A0A5J6WIA6-F1
#
_entry.id   AF-A0A5J6WIA6-F1
#
_cell.length_a   1.000
_cell.length_b   1.000
_cell.length_c   1.000
_cell.angle_alpha   90.00
_cell.angle_beta   90.00
_cell.angle_gamma   90.00
#
_symmetry.space_group_name_H-M   'P 1'
#
loop_
_entity.id
_entity.type
_entity.pdbx_description
1 polymer ?
#
loop_
_entity_poly.entity_id
_entity_poly.type
_entity_poly.pdbx_seq_one_letter_code
_entity_poly.pdbx_strand_id
1 'polypeptide(L)'
;MKTQLFAKQYSLKLDSISEVRRLLTALCYQLALDQAEIDRVTLVLAEYLSNLYFHNPDSVHWFSIELAGSNGDWYFSVSDNGDSFNPYQANTNDIFNGELLTGGMGLALIQNNNPDGYYVSAHGINTLTCPLSKQEKKLKVVIVDDDLILLSAHQAYLKNDFVVHTFSGAVQALKFIAHEGCELIIADIHMPEMSGFEFRQKVEDLDKGALTPFVFLTGDENLTIQEQAAEVSIDGYLIKPITKTSLLAVCNRVIRRTNQLALHYQQRVVESLSRPFKPSLPSISGLWNLALAHTPATEGGGDFVFFHDFGESQIIVLGDIMGHGPVAKFHSFAIMGYLEGVVTAADISPTELLAGLSNRLYVNQLLETSMLTCTVIKLTGKQCEIALAGHPQPYLLHGSGYEAIDCKGTVLGLLSDEQYESVTLQLTPEDKLFFYSDGIFENIDRNCDCIDNILVDIKGKTAQSTLDKLWLRFESLSPEQLQDDVTALVIEIHT
;
A
#
# COMPACT_ATOMS: atom_id res chain seq x y z
N MET A 1 31.50 -1.09 -14.31
CA MET A 1 31.65 -0.41 -13.01
C MET A 1 30.34 -0.66 -12.27
N LYS A 2 30.38 -1.19 -11.03
CA LYS A 2 29.17 -1.48 -10.25
C LYS A 2 28.52 -0.15 -9.85
N THR A 3 27.28 0.05 -10.24
CA THR A 3 26.43 1.17 -9.79
C THR A 3 25.50 0.64 -8.72
N GLN A 4 25.64 1.12 -7.49
CA GLN A 4 24.77 0.77 -6.37
C GLN A 4 23.69 1.85 -6.23
N LEU A 5 22.42 1.46 -6.32
CA LEU A 5 21.28 2.37 -6.14
C LEU A 5 20.82 2.42 -4.69
N PHE A 6 20.87 1.28 -4.00
CA PHE A 6 20.42 1.15 -2.63
C PHE A 6 21.21 0.07 -1.89
N ALA A 7 21.54 0.30 -0.63
CA ALA A 7 21.89 -0.76 0.30
C ALA A 7 21.53 -0.37 1.75
N LYS A 8 20.94 -1.28 2.52
CA LYS A 8 20.63 -1.06 3.94
C LYS A 8 20.64 -2.38 4.72
N GLN A 9 21.08 -2.31 5.97
CA GLN A 9 21.12 -3.43 6.91
C GLN A 9 19.99 -3.32 7.94
N TYR A 10 19.44 -4.47 8.33
CA TYR A 10 18.30 -4.64 9.21
C TYR A 10 18.60 -5.71 10.27
N SER A 11 17.96 -5.59 11.43
CA SER A 11 17.87 -6.71 12.39
C SER A 11 16.80 -7.69 11.93
N LEU A 12 17.00 -8.99 12.14
CA LEU A 12 16.01 -9.99 11.74
C LEU A 12 14.84 -10.05 12.75
N LYS A 13 13.70 -9.46 12.38
CA LYS A 13 12.42 -9.49 13.10
C LYS A 13 11.27 -9.56 12.09
N LEU A 14 10.11 -10.10 12.47
CA LEU A 14 8.92 -10.17 11.61
C LEU A 14 8.55 -8.81 10.99
N ASP A 15 8.49 -7.76 11.81
CA ASP A 15 8.22 -6.39 11.33
C ASP A 15 9.23 -5.90 10.28
N SER A 16 10.50 -6.32 10.39
CA SER A 16 11.57 -5.94 9.48
C SER A 16 11.45 -6.62 8.11
N ILE A 17 10.87 -7.82 8.04
CA ILE A 17 10.59 -8.51 6.77
C ILE A 17 9.54 -7.69 5.99
N SER A 18 8.44 -7.31 6.64
CA SER A 18 7.37 -6.50 6.04
C SER A 18 7.82 -5.08 5.66
N GLU A 19 8.74 -4.47 6.42
CA GLU A 19 9.37 -3.19 6.04
C GLU A 19 10.22 -3.33 4.77
N VAL A 20 11.11 -4.33 4.71
CA VAL A 20 12.04 -4.52 3.59
C VAL A 20 11.30 -4.89 2.31
N ARG A 21 10.24 -5.68 2.42
CA ARG A 21 9.37 -6.04 1.30
C ARG A 21 8.77 -4.80 0.63
N ARG A 22 8.11 -3.92 1.41
CA ARG A 22 7.55 -2.65 0.92
C ARG A 22 8.60 -1.75 0.28
N LEU A 23 9.79 -1.69 0.89
CA LEU A 23 10.89 -0.89 0.37
C LEU A 23 11.40 -1.43 -0.98
N LEU A 24 11.54 -2.75 -1.12
CA LEU A 24 11.92 -3.38 -2.39
C LEU A 24 10.88 -3.11 -3.48
N THR A 25 9.59 -3.28 -3.17
CA THR A 25 8.48 -2.97 -4.09
C THR A 25 8.57 -1.53 -4.62
N ALA A 26 8.74 -0.56 -3.73
CA ALA A 26 8.89 0.84 -4.10
C ALA A 26 10.13 1.10 -4.98
N LEU A 27 11.26 0.44 -4.68
CA LEU A 27 12.48 0.54 -5.49
C LEU A 27 12.29 -0.06 -6.89
N CYS A 28 11.58 -1.18 -7.00
CA CYS A 28 11.30 -1.86 -8.26
C CYS A 28 10.32 -1.07 -9.16
N TYR A 29 9.28 -0.44 -8.61
CA TYR A 29 8.44 0.50 -9.37
C TYR A 29 9.23 1.69 -9.94
N GLN A 30 10.20 2.21 -9.19
CA GLN A 30 11.06 3.30 -9.66
C GLN A 30 12.01 2.89 -10.79
N LEU A 31 12.35 1.61 -10.86
CA LEU A 31 13.05 1.03 -12.01
C LEU A 31 12.13 0.78 -13.21
N ALA A 32 10.86 1.17 -13.12
CA ALA A 32 9.82 0.94 -14.12
C ALA A 32 9.64 -0.55 -14.46
N LEU A 33 9.89 -1.43 -13.49
CA LEU A 33 9.58 -2.85 -13.62
C LEU A 33 8.06 -3.02 -13.69
N ASP A 34 7.60 -3.98 -14.49
CA ASP A 34 6.19 -4.34 -14.50
C ASP A 34 5.80 -5.04 -13.19
N GLN A 35 4.49 -5.13 -12.92
CA GLN A 35 3.98 -5.71 -11.69
C GLN A 35 4.47 -7.15 -11.49
N ALA A 36 4.48 -7.97 -12.55
CA ALA A 36 4.88 -9.36 -12.45
C ALA A 36 6.34 -9.53 -12.01
N GLU A 37 7.21 -8.65 -12.49
CA GLU A 37 8.62 -8.62 -12.13
C GLU A 37 8.85 -8.12 -10.69
N ILE A 38 8.07 -7.13 -10.26
CA ILE A 38 8.07 -6.67 -8.86
C ILE A 38 7.66 -7.81 -7.93
N ASP A 39 6.55 -8.48 -8.25
CA ASP A 39 6.00 -9.59 -7.46
C ASP A 39 7.02 -10.72 -7.36
N ARG A 40 7.66 -11.09 -8.48
CA ARG A 40 8.69 -12.14 -8.56
C ARG A 40 9.84 -11.92 -7.58
N VAL A 41 10.45 -10.73 -7.57
CA VAL A 41 11.65 -10.44 -6.78
C VAL A 41 11.28 -10.27 -5.30
N THR A 42 10.10 -9.71 -5.04
CA THR A 42 9.55 -9.53 -3.70
C THR A 42 9.26 -10.88 -3.03
N LEU A 43 8.72 -11.84 -3.79
CA LEU A 43 8.51 -13.22 -3.35
C LEU A 43 9.80 -13.93 -2.97
N VAL A 44 10.80 -13.84 -3.85
CA VAL A 44 12.13 -14.44 -3.61
C VAL A 44 12.76 -13.92 -2.32
N LEU A 45 12.63 -12.61 -2.05
CA LEU A 45 13.10 -12.00 -0.80
C LEU A 45 12.32 -12.51 0.42
N ALA A 46 10.98 -12.53 0.35
CA ALA A 46 10.12 -12.91 1.45
C ALA A 46 10.37 -14.38 1.86
N GLU A 47 10.45 -15.28 0.89
CA GLU A 47 10.75 -16.69 1.13
C GLU A 47 12.15 -16.89 1.71
N TYR A 48 13.15 -16.14 1.23
CA TYR A 48 14.50 -16.22 1.76
C TYR A 48 14.57 -15.78 3.23
N LEU A 49 13.96 -14.64 3.57
CA LEU A 49 13.98 -14.10 4.94
C LEU A 49 13.11 -14.91 5.91
N SER A 50 11.99 -15.47 5.45
CA SER A 50 11.16 -16.36 6.25
C SER A 50 11.91 -17.64 6.62
N ASN A 51 12.60 -18.26 5.65
CA ASN A 51 13.46 -19.42 5.92
C ASN A 51 14.58 -19.07 6.89
N LEU A 52 15.21 -17.89 6.70
CA LEU A 52 16.23 -17.40 7.61
C LEU A 52 15.70 -17.23 9.04
N TYR A 53 14.49 -16.69 9.22
CA TYR A 53 13.88 -16.45 10.54
C TYR A 53 13.46 -17.73 11.26
N PHE A 54 12.75 -18.63 10.57
CA PHE A 54 12.18 -19.82 11.21
C PHE A 54 13.20 -20.93 11.48
N HIS A 55 14.27 -21.01 10.68
CA HIS A 55 15.23 -22.11 10.76
C HIS A 55 16.59 -21.71 11.35
N ASN A 56 16.79 -20.43 11.69
CA ASN A 56 18.03 -19.93 12.32
C ASN A 56 17.77 -18.99 13.53
N PRO A 57 16.88 -19.35 14.49
CA PRO A 57 16.49 -18.45 15.57
C PRO A 57 17.65 -18.05 16.51
N ASP A 58 18.71 -18.88 16.59
CA ASP A 58 19.83 -18.69 17.51
C ASP A 58 21.13 -18.18 16.85
N SER A 59 21.21 -18.15 15.51
CA SER A 59 22.45 -17.85 14.76
C SER A 59 22.40 -16.57 13.92
N VAL A 60 21.21 -16.00 13.64
CA VAL A 60 21.08 -14.78 12.82
C VAL A 60 20.87 -13.53 13.67
N HIS A 61 21.60 -12.47 13.33
CA HIS A 61 21.48 -11.18 14.01
C HIS A 61 21.12 -10.05 13.04
N TRP A 62 21.48 -10.18 11.76
CA TRP A 62 21.21 -9.17 10.75
C TRP A 62 21.09 -9.76 9.35
N PHE A 63 20.43 -9.00 8.48
CA PHE A 63 20.51 -9.16 7.03
C PHE A 63 20.64 -7.78 6.37
N SER A 64 21.17 -7.73 5.16
CA SER A 64 21.27 -6.53 4.35
C SER A 64 20.70 -6.80 2.97
N ILE A 65 20.11 -5.76 2.38
CA ILE A 65 19.63 -5.81 1.00
C ILE A 65 20.37 -4.79 0.16
N GLU A 66 20.61 -5.11 -1.10
CA GLU A 66 21.27 -4.26 -2.09
C GLU A 66 20.54 -4.32 -3.43
N LEU A 67 20.34 -3.15 -4.04
CA LEU A 67 19.94 -3.01 -5.43
C LEU A 67 21.09 -2.36 -6.19
N ALA A 68 21.68 -3.10 -7.13
CA ALA A 68 22.85 -2.68 -7.87
C ALA A 68 22.83 -3.21 -9.30
N GLY A 69 23.69 -2.66 -10.15
CA GLY A 69 23.78 -3.10 -11.53
C GLY A 69 25.11 -2.76 -12.17
N SER A 70 25.43 -3.45 -13.27
CA SER A 70 26.59 -3.15 -14.10
C SER A 70 26.19 -3.24 -15.56
N ASN A 71 26.58 -2.25 -16.37
CA ASN A 71 26.33 -2.21 -17.82
C ASN A 71 24.85 -2.31 -18.24
N GLY A 72 23.91 -1.98 -17.36
CA GLY A 72 22.46 -2.02 -17.64
C GLY A 72 21.75 -3.26 -17.10
N ASP A 73 22.50 -4.25 -16.59
CA ASP A 73 21.95 -5.42 -15.93
C ASP A 73 21.80 -5.11 -14.43
N TRP A 74 20.55 -4.95 -13.99
CA TRP A 74 20.21 -4.70 -12.60
C TRP A 74 19.93 -6.01 -11.87
N TYR A 75 20.29 -6.05 -10.60
CA TYR A 75 20.01 -7.17 -9.72
C TYR A 75 19.69 -6.67 -8.32
N PHE A 76 18.83 -7.43 -7.66
CA PHE A 76 18.62 -7.35 -6.23
C PHE A 76 19.45 -8.43 -5.52
N SER A 77 19.97 -8.16 -4.34
CA SER A 77 20.62 -9.17 -3.52
C SER A 77 20.32 -8.99 -2.03
N VAL A 78 20.28 -10.10 -1.31
CA VAL A 78 20.13 -10.16 0.14
C VAL A 78 21.34 -10.89 0.72
N SER A 79 21.95 -10.33 1.77
CA SER A 79 23.06 -10.94 2.50
C SER A 79 22.78 -11.08 3.99
N ASP A 80 23.22 -12.15 4.63
CA ASP A 80 22.98 -12.42 6.06
C ASP A 80 24.16 -13.13 6.73
N ASN A 81 24.08 -13.22 8.06
CA ASN A 81 25.08 -13.88 8.91
C ASN A 81 24.61 -15.21 9.54
N GLY A 82 23.57 -15.84 8.99
CA GLY A 82 22.99 -17.09 9.50
C GLY A 82 23.71 -18.35 9.04
N ASP A 83 23.14 -19.51 9.38
CA ASP A 83 23.62 -20.77 8.83
C ASP A 83 23.22 -20.88 7.35
N SER A 84 24.13 -21.45 6.55
CA SER A 84 23.91 -21.58 5.11
C SER A 84 22.92 -22.70 4.79
N PHE A 85 21.90 -22.41 3.98
CA PHE A 85 20.89 -23.37 3.54
C PHE A 85 20.71 -23.48 2.01
N ASN A 86 21.57 -22.82 1.22
CA ASN A 86 21.58 -22.72 -0.25
C ASN A 86 20.29 -23.21 -0.96
N PRO A 87 19.37 -22.29 -1.35
CA PRO A 87 18.09 -22.64 -1.95
C PRO A 87 18.19 -23.52 -3.20
N TYR A 88 19.27 -23.45 -3.97
CA TYR A 88 19.42 -24.19 -5.24
C TYR A 88 19.92 -25.64 -5.09
N GLN A 89 20.27 -26.07 -3.87
CA GLN A 89 20.71 -27.44 -3.60
C GLN A 89 19.61 -28.34 -3.01
N ALA A 90 18.45 -27.76 -2.66
CA ALA A 90 17.31 -28.50 -2.12
C ALA A 90 16.59 -29.31 -3.21
N ASN A 91 16.22 -30.55 -2.90
CA ASN A 91 15.39 -31.39 -3.77
C ASN A 91 13.91 -30.99 -3.66
N THR A 92 13.36 -30.40 -4.71
CA THR A 92 12.01 -29.81 -4.75
C THR A 92 11.04 -30.59 -5.66
N ASN A 93 11.47 -31.72 -6.23
CA ASN A 93 10.74 -32.45 -7.27
C ASN A 93 9.43 -33.13 -6.82
N ASP A 94 9.22 -33.36 -5.52
CA ASP A 94 8.02 -34.05 -5.01
C ASP A 94 6.84 -33.09 -4.67
N ILE A 95 7.04 -31.78 -4.80
CA ILE A 95 6.11 -30.77 -4.25
C ILE A 95 4.98 -30.39 -5.24
N PHE A 96 5.19 -30.53 -6.55
CA PHE A 96 4.20 -30.16 -7.58
C PHE A 96 3.15 -31.25 -7.91
N ASN A 97 3.12 -32.35 -7.16
CA ASN A 97 2.19 -33.47 -7.37
C ASN A 97 0.81 -33.30 -6.68
N GLY A 98 0.49 -32.11 -6.16
CA GLY A 98 -0.86 -31.78 -5.71
C GLY A 98 -1.24 -32.24 -4.30
N GLU A 99 -0.29 -32.74 -3.50
CA GLU A 99 -0.47 -32.88 -2.05
C GLU A 99 0.23 -31.71 -1.33
N LEU A 100 -0.56 -30.79 -0.79
CA LEU A 100 -0.08 -29.71 0.09
C LEU A 100 0.36 -30.30 1.43
N LEU A 101 1.68 -30.36 1.64
CA LEU A 101 2.27 -30.50 2.97
C LEU A 101 2.70 -29.13 3.46
N THR A 102 2.10 -28.66 4.56
CA THR A 102 2.38 -27.37 5.20
C THR A 102 3.88 -27.15 5.46
N GLY A 103 4.43 -25.99 5.04
CA GLY A 103 5.75 -25.50 5.45
C GLY A 103 6.97 -25.88 4.59
N GLY A 104 6.79 -26.39 3.35
CA GLY A 104 7.90 -26.93 2.54
C GLY A 104 8.15 -26.28 1.17
N MET A 105 7.41 -25.24 0.77
CA MET A 105 7.45 -24.70 -0.60
C MET A 105 8.46 -23.56 -0.83
N GLY A 106 8.95 -22.90 0.21
CA GLY A 106 9.72 -21.66 0.07
C GLY A 106 10.98 -21.77 -0.80
N LEU A 107 11.75 -22.85 -0.64
CA LEU A 107 12.93 -23.09 -1.48
C LEU A 107 12.55 -23.40 -2.94
N ALA A 108 11.42 -24.08 -3.17
CA ALA A 108 10.90 -24.35 -4.51
C ALA A 108 10.41 -23.06 -5.20
N LEU A 109 9.78 -22.15 -4.45
CA LEU A 109 9.36 -20.84 -4.95
C LEU A 109 10.57 -19.97 -5.32
N ILE A 110 11.64 -19.98 -4.50
CA ILE A 110 12.89 -19.31 -4.84
C ILE A 110 13.48 -19.88 -6.13
N GLN A 111 13.57 -21.20 -6.27
CA GLN A 111 14.13 -21.85 -7.47
C GLN A 111 13.31 -21.53 -8.74
N ASN A 112 11.97 -21.55 -8.63
CA ASN A 112 11.07 -21.31 -9.77
C ASN A 112 11.04 -19.84 -10.19
N ASN A 113 11.06 -18.91 -9.24
CA ASN A 113 10.93 -17.47 -9.49
C ASN A 113 12.28 -16.75 -9.66
N ASN A 114 13.39 -17.40 -9.31
CA ASN A 114 14.75 -16.90 -9.51
C ASN A 114 15.66 -17.92 -10.23
N PRO A 115 15.28 -18.43 -11.41
CA PRO A 115 16.02 -19.48 -12.10
C PRO A 115 17.43 -19.05 -12.53
N ASP A 116 17.60 -17.77 -12.88
CA ASP A 116 18.88 -17.16 -13.28
C ASP A 116 19.65 -16.57 -12.09
N GLY A 117 19.11 -16.73 -10.88
CA GLY A 117 19.75 -16.28 -9.65
C GLY A 117 20.90 -17.19 -9.21
N TYR A 118 21.63 -16.74 -8.20
CA TYR A 118 22.70 -17.54 -7.62
C TYR A 118 22.85 -17.25 -6.13
N TYR A 119 23.45 -18.20 -5.43
CA TYR A 119 23.72 -18.14 -4.00
C TYR A 119 25.20 -18.38 -3.72
N VAL A 120 25.80 -17.55 -2.87
CA VAL A 120 27.19 -17.68 -2.43
C VAL A 120 27.23 -17.66 -0.90
N SER A 121 27.91 -18.62 -0.30
CA SER A 121 28.27 -18.56 1.12
C SER A 121 29.78 -18.48 1.25
N ALA A 122 30.29 -17.41 1.84
CA ALA A 122 31.72 -17.17 2.03
C ALA A 122 32.00 -16.37 3.31
N HIS A 123 32.96 -16.83 4.11
CA HIS A 123 33.41 -16.16 5.34
C HIS A 123 32.28 -15.87 6.36
N GLY A 124 31.27 -16.76 6.44
CA GLY A 124 30.13 -16.58 7.33
C GLY A 124 29.10 -15.55 6.85
N ILE A 125 29.18 -15.12 5.59
CA ILE A 125 28.16 -14.31 4.92
C ILE A 125 27.56 -15.13 3.80
N ASN A 126 26.23 -15.22 3.82
CA ASN A 126 25.43 -15.81 2.78
C ASN A 126 24.86 -14.69 1.90
N THR A 127 24.85 -14.84 0.58
CA THR A 127 24.30 -13.87 -0.35
C THR A 127 23.47 -14.56 -1.43
N LEU A 128 22.18 -14.24 -1.50
CA LEU A 128 21.31 -14.60 -2.62
C LEU A 128 21.19 -13.41 -3.58
N THR A 129 21.39 -13.64 -4.88
CA THR A 129 21.25 -12.63 -5.94
C THR A 129 20.11 -12.99 -6.89
N CYS A 130 19.31 -11.99 -7.26
CA CYS A 130 18.17 -12.07 -8.17
C CYS A 130 18.31 -11.03 -9.30
N PRO A 131 18.58 -11.44 -10.55
CA PRO A 131 18.61 -10.56 -11.71
C PRO A 131 17.23 -9.97 -12.02
N LEU A 132 17.16 -8.75 -12.55
CA LEU A 132 15.91 -8.04 -12.89
C LEU A 132 15.67 -7.99 -14.40
N SER A 133 14.44 -8.29 -14.83
CA SER A 133 13.96 -8.24 -16.21
C SER A 133 13.72 -6.79 -16.65
N LYS A 134 14.15 -6.41 -17.86
CA LYS A 134 13.92 -5.06 -18.40
C LYS A 134 12.58 -4.97 -19.14
N GLN A 135 11.64 -4.12 -18.73
CA GLN A 135 10.51 -3.69 -19.57
C GLN A 135 10.32 -2.17 -19.55
N GLU A 136 10.17 -1.57 -20.75
CA GLU A 136 10.16 -0.12 -20.96
C GLU A 136 8.74 0.38 -21.27
N LYS A 137 7.91 0.70 -20.26
CA LYS A 137 6.78 1.61 -20.50
C LYS A 137 7.34 3.02 -20.66
N LYS A 138 7.42 3.49 -21.90
CA LYS A 138 7.98 4.81 -22.22
C LYS A 138 7.07 5.94 -21.73
N LEU A 139 7.66 6.92 -21.05
CA LEU A 139 6.96 8.12 -20.54
C LEU A 139 6.68 9.11 -21.68
N LYS A 140 5.61 9.89 -21.57
CA LYS A 140 5.19 10.94 -22.52
C LYS A 140 5.94 12.26 -22.25
N VAL A 141 6.63 12.76 -23.27
CA VAL A 141 7.34 14.05 -23.23
C VAL A 141 6.73 14.96 -24.30
N VAL A 142 6.34 16.17 -23.90
CA VAL A 142 5.85 17.22 -24.79
C VAL A 142 6.98 18.19 -25.09
N ILE A 143 7.23 18.47 -26.38
CA ILE A 143 8.21 19.46 -26.83
C ILE A 143 7.51 20.55 -27.63
N VAL A 144 7.74 21.81 -27.28
CA VAL A 144 7.17 22.98 -27.96
C VAL A 144 8.28 23.91 -28.43
N ASP A 145 8.41 24.13 -29.72
CA ASP A 145 9.41 25.01 -30.33
C ASP A 145 8.89 25.42 -31.72
N ASP A 146 8.99 26.68 -32.11
CA ASP A 146 8.49 27.16 -33.40
C ASP A 146 9.40 26.74 -34.58
N ASP A 147 10.64 26.33 -34.29
CA ASP A 147 11.56 25.76 -35.27
C ASP A 147 11.27 24.26 -35.51
N LEU A 148 10.64 23.98 -36.66
CA LEU A 148 10.30 22.61 -37.09
C LEU A 148 11.52 21.69 -37.25
N ILE A 149 12.69 22.23 -37.56
CA ILE A 149 13.93 21.46 -37.73
C ILE A 149 14.43 21.02 -36.35
N LEU A 150 14.44 21.94 -35.38
CA LEU A 150 14.80 21.62 -34.00
C LEU A 150 13.81 20.63 -33.37
N LEU A 151 12.50 20.82 -33.58
CA LEU A 151 11.49 19.84 -33.14
C LEU A 151 11.77 18.44 -33.67
N SER A 152 12.04 18.32 -34.97
CA SER A 152 12.34 17.02 -35.61
C SER A 152 13.61 16.39 -35.05
N ALA A 153 14.64 17.19 -34.79
CA ALA A 153 15.89 16.73 -34.20
C ALA A 153 15.70 16.25 -32.75
N HIS A 154 15.03 17.04 -31.91
CA HIS A 154 14.75 16.69 -30.52
C HIS A 154 13.85 15.45 -30.40
N GLN A 155 12.84 15.31 -31.27
CA GLN A 155 12.03 14.10 -31.35
C GLN A 155 12.87 12.88 -31.68
N ALA A 156 13.77 13.00 -32.67
CA ALA A 156 14.69 11.91 -33.04
C ALA A 156 15.66 11.56 -31.91
N TYR A 157 16.05 12.52 -31.08
CA TYR A 157 16.91 12.29 -29.91
C TYR A 157 16.21 11.47 -28.82
N LEU A 158 14.91 11.69 -28.61
CA LEU A 158 14.16 11.15 -27.47
C LEU A 158 13.26 9.95 -27.77
N LYS A 159 12.87 9.70 -29.02
CA LYS A 159 11.89 8.64 -29.39
C LYS A 159 12.27 7.21 -28.94
N ASN A 160 13.55 6.94 -28.70
CA ASN A 160 14.01 5.63 -28.27
C ASN A 160 13.74 5.39 -26.78
N ASP A 161 13.57 6.45 -25.98
CA ASP A 161 13.43 6.39 -24.53
C ASP A 161 12.03 6.87 -24.07
N PHE A 162 11.36 7.70 -24.88
CA PHE A 162 10.10 8.37 -24.56
C PHE A 162 9.06 8.28 -25.68
N VAL A 163 7.78 8.44 -25.32
CA VAL A 163 6.70 8.78 -26.25
C VAL A 163 6.71 10.30 -26.44
N VAL A 164 7.22 10.77 -27.58
CA VAL A 164 7.45 12.21 -27.80
C VAL A 164 6.33 12.83 -28.61
N HIS A 165 5.68 13.86 -28.05
CA HIS A 165 4.70 14.69 -28.73
C HIS A 165 5.29 16.09 -28.99
N THR A 166 5.32 16.52 -30.24
CA THR A 166 5.90 17.81 -30.64
C THR A 166 4.82 18.77 -31.12
N PHE A 167 4.93 20.05 -30.75
CA PHE A 167 4.03 21.10 -31.19
C PHE A 167 4.83 22.33 -31.64
N SER A 168 4.48 22.90 -32.79
CA SER A 168 5.09 24.15 -33.26
C SER A 168 4.49 25.41 -32.64
N GLY A 169 3.54 25.25 -31.71
CA GLY A 169 2.81 26.36 -31.10
C GLY A 169 2.20 25.95 -29.75
N ALA A 170 2.23 26.90 -28.81
CA ALA A 170 1.80 26.67 -27.44
C ALA A 170 0.29 26.36 -27.32
N VAL A 171 -0.55 26.93 -28.19
CA VAL A 171 -2.01 26.74 -28.13
C VAL A 171 -2.42 25.28 -28.37
N GLN A 172 -1.78 24.60 -29.32
CA GLN A 172 -2.03 23.19 -29.61
C GLN A 172 -1.51 22.31 -28.47
N ALA A 173 -0.35 22.64 -27.91
CA ALA A 173 0.22 21.95 -26.77
C ALA A 173 -0.69 22.04 -25.53
N LEU A 174 -1.23 23.23 -25.22
CA LEU A 174 -2.17 23.43 -24.10
C LEU A 174 -3.40 22.51 -24.23
N LYS A 175 -4.00 22.44 -25.42
CA LYS A 175 -5.16 21.57 -25.67
C LYS A 175 -4.82 20.10 -25.46
N PHE A 176 -3.65 19.68 -25.92
CA PHE A 176 -3.17 18.32 -25.71
C PHE A 176 -2.96 18.02 -24.22
N ILE A 177 -2.24 18.89 -23.50
CA ILE A 177 -1.95 18.70 -22.07
C ILE A 177 -3.24 18.64 -21.24
N ALA A 178 -4.20 19.53 -21.52
CA ALA A 178 -5.49 19.54 -20.84
C ALA A 178 -6.26 18.22 -21.01
N HIS A 179 -6.14 17.56 -22.17
CA HIS A 179 -6.86 16.32 -22.47
C HIS A 179 -6.08 15.06 -22.07
N GLU A 180 -4.83 14.96 -22.49
CA GLU A 180 -4.00 13.74 -22.42
C GLU A 180 -3.04 13.71 -21.23
N GLY A 181 -2.60 14.88 -20.73
CA GLY A 181 -1.49 15.00 -19.77
C GLY A 181 -0.13 14.55 -20.34
N CYS A 182 0.94 14.75 -19.57
CA CYS A 182 2.30 14.30 -19.88
C CYS A 182 3.20 14.32 -18.64
N GLU A 183 4.34 13.63 -18.69
CA GLU A 183 5.28 13.55 -17.56
C GLU A 183 6.40 14.61 -17.61
N LEU A 184 6.58 15.30 -18.73
CA LEU A 184 7.54 16.39 -18.89
C LEU A 184 7.16 17.31 -20.05
N ILE A 185 7.29 18.61 -19.84
CA ILE A 185 7.16 19.63 -20.88
C ILE A 185 8.52 20.29 -21.10
N ILE A 186 8.91 20.42 -22.36
CA ILE A 186 10.11 21.11 -22.81
C ILE A 186 9.65 22.19 -23.78
N ALA A 187 9.90 23.45 -23.51
CA ALA A 187 9.42 24.54 -24.38
C ALA A 187 10.48 25.60 -24.65
N ASP A 188 10.52 26.14 -25.86
CA ASP A 188 11.27 27.36 -26.14
C ASP A 188 10.69 28.55 -25.38
N ILE A 189 11.56 29.46 -24.95
CA ILE A 189 11.16 30.72 -24.33
C ILE A 189 10.57 31.65 -25.38
N HIS A 190 11.20 31.71 -26.55
CA HIS A 190 10.82 32.64 -27.60
C HIS A 190 10.00 31.90 -28.65
N MET A 191 8.67 32.03 -28.56
CA MET A 191 7.74 31.47 -29.53
C MET A 191 6.77 32.57 -30.04
N PRO A 192 6.30 32.48 -31.29
CA PRO A 192 5.27 33.36 -31.82
C PRO A 192 3.96 33.23 -31.05
N GLU A 193 3.20 34.33 -30.99
CA GLU A 193 1.87 34.46 -30.34
C GLU A 193 1.83 34.30 -28.82
N MET A 194 2.57 33.34 -28.27
CA MET A 194 2.63 33.05 -26.84
C MET A 194 4.05 32.64 -26.47
N SER A 195 4.69 33.41 -25.60
CA SER A 195 6.01 33.09 -25.07
C SER A 195 6.00 31.83 -24.21
N GLY A 196 7.16 31.19 -24.02
CA GLY A 196 7.30 30.04 -23.13
C GLY A 196 6.88 30.34 -21.69
N PHE A 197 7.10 31.56 -21.20
CA PHE A 197 6.68 32.00 -19.88
C PHE A 197 5.14 32.07 -19.75
N GLU A 198 4.46 32.67 -20.72
CA GLU A 198 2.99 32.69 -20.76
C GLU A 198 2.41 31.28 -20.92
N PHE A 199 3.07 30.43 -21.69
CA PHE A 199 2.69 29.02 -21.84
C PHE A 199 2.82 28.28 -20.51
N ARG A 200 3.91 28.46 -19.76
CA ARG A 200 4.09 27.87 -18.41
C ARG A 200 2.97 28.29 -17.45
N GLN A 201 2.66 29.58 -17.38
CA GLN A 201 1.57 30.08 -16.52
C GLN A 201 0.23 29.42 -16.89
N LYS A 202 -0.09 29.33 -18.18
CA LYS A 202 -1.33 28.66 -18.63
C LYS A 202 -1.35 27.16 -18.36
N VAL A 203 -0.18 26.51 -18.35
CA VAL A 203 -0.07 25.09 -17.96
C VAL A 203 -0.29 24.90 -16.47
N GLU A 204 0.16 25.84 -15.62
CA GLU A 204 -0.07 25.80 -14.16
C GLU A 204 -1.56 25.79 -13.81
N ASP A 205 -2.38 26.49 -14.60
CA ASP A 205 -3.83 26.57 -14.40
C ASP A 205 -4.60 25.31 -14.86
N LEU A 206 -3.92 24.33 -15.48
CA LEU A 206 -4.54 23.07 -15.91
C LEU A 206 -4.42 22.01 -14.82
N ASP A 207 -5.49 21.28 -14.51
CA ASP A 207 -5.46 20.13 -13.57
C ASP A 207 -4.35 19.13 -13.90
N LYS A 208 -4.17 18.81 -15.20
CA LYS A 208 -3.13 17.89 -15.70
C LYS A 208 -1.77 18.57 -15.95
N GLY A 209 -1.65 19.87 -15.73
CA GLY A 209 -0.44 20.66 -16.00
C GLY A 209 0.22 21.24 -14.74
N ALA A 210 -0.54 21.45 -13.66
CA ALA A 210 -0.10 22.13 -12.45
C ALA A 210 1.21 21.59 -11.85
N LEU A 211 1.34 20.26 -11.79
CA LEU A 211 2.51 19.57 -11.24
C LEU A 211 3.44 18.96 -12.30
N THR A 212 3.14 19.19 -13.58
CA THR A 212 3.97 18.65 -14.67
C THR A 212 5.28 19.43 -14.72
N PRO A 213 6.44 18.76 -14.67
CA PRO A 213 7.71 19.46 -14.66
C PRO A 213 7.97 20.15 -15.99
N PHE A 214 8.59 21.31 -15.93
CA PHE A 214 8.75 22.21 -17.07
C PHE A 214 10.21 22.63 -17.26
N VAL A 215 10.73 22.41 -18.47
CA VAL A 215 12.10 22.72 -18.87
C VAL A 215 12.11 23.73 -20.01
N PHE A 216 12.83 24.83 -19.84
CA PHE A 216 12.98 25.83 -20.90
C PHE A 216 14.13 25.51 -21.87
N LEU A 217 13.93 25.81 -23.15
CA LEU A 217 15.01 25.93 -24.13
C LEU A 217 15.34 27.42 -24.29
N THR A 218 16.62 27.77 -24.25
CA THR A 218 17.08 29.17 -24.37
C THR A 218 18.24 29.29 -25.34
N GLY A 219 18.27 30.34 -26.16
CA GLY A 219 19.43 30.70 -26.98
C GLY A 219 20.40 31.69 -26.32
N ASP A 220 20.05 32.23 -25.15
CA ASP A 220 20.80 33.31 -24.51
C ASP A 220 21.57 32.79 -23.28
N GLU A 221 22.87 33.11 -23.21
CA GLU A 221 23.75 32.77 -22.09
C GLU A 221 23.70 33.83 -20.97
N ASN A 222 23.02 34.96 -21.18
CA ASN A 222 23.03 36.10 -20.25
C ASN A 222 22.10 35.95 -19.03
N LEU A 223 22.56 36.57 -17.94
CA LEU A 223 21.96 36.64 -16.59
C LEU A 223 20.50 37.14 -16.52
N THR A 224 19.97 37.75 -17.57
CA THR A 224 18.62 38.37 -17.58
C THR A 224 17.50 37.33 -17.54
N ILE A 225 17.73 36.12 -18.07
CA ILE A 225 16.80 34.99 -17.96
C ILE A 225 16.86 34.37 -16.55
N GLN A 226 18.00 34.44 -15.84
CA GLN A 226 18.10 33.93 -14.46
C GLN A 226 17.24 34.74 -13.48
N GLU A 227 17.09 36.05 -13.70
CA GLU A 227 16.25 36.93 -12.87
C GLU A 227 14.75 36.68 -13.11
N GLN A 228 14.31 36.47 -14.36
CA GLN A 228 12.91 36.14 -14.68
C GLN A 228 12.55 34.68 -14.35
N ALA A 229 13.50 33.76 -14.47
CA ALA A 229 13.35 32.37 -14.06
C ALA A 229 13.34 32.18 -12.53
N ALA A 230 13.80 33.16 -11.76
CA ALA A 230 13.66 33.14 -10.30
C ALA A 230 12.21 33.41 -9.85
N GLU A 231 11.40 34.08 -10.69
CA GLU A 231 9.99 34.36 -10.41
C GLU A 231 9.03 33.26 -10.89
N VAL A 232 9.47 32.39 -11.80
CA VAL A 232 8.67 31.28 -12.35
C VAL A 232 9.21 29.95 -11.83
N SER A 233 8.35 29.10 -11.26
CA SER A 233 8.76 27.76 -10.82
C SER A 233 9.18 26.92 -12.03
N ILE A 234 10.49 26.74 -12.23
CA ILE A 234 11.07 25.95 -13.31
C ILE A 234 11.88 24.77 -12.77
N ASP A 235 11.83 23.63 -13.48
CA ASP A 235 12.55 22.42 -13.11
C ASP A 235 13.90 22.29 -13.82
N GLY A 236 14.12 23.09 -14.87
CA GLY A 236 15.41 23.21 -15.53
C GLY A 236 15.38 24.09 -16.78
N TYR A 237 16.55 24.28 -17.37
CA TYR A 237 16.71 24.90 -18.67
C TYR A 237 17.83 24.21 -19.47
N LEU A 238 17.78 24.35 -20.78
CA LEU A 238 18.76 23.85 -21.74
C LEU A 238 19.16 25.00 -22.68
N ILE A 239 20.46 25.25 -22.77
CA ILE A 239 21.02 26.28 -23.64
C ILE A 239 21.24 25.68 -25.04
N LYS A 240 20.76 26.36 -26.08
CA LYS A 240 20.98 26.03 -27.50
C LYS A 240 22.45 26.35 -27.87
N PRO A 241 23.16 25.50 -28.63
CA PRO A 241 22.67 24.31 -29.34
C PRO A 241 22.55 23.08 -28.42
N ILE A 242 21.40 22.39 -28.53
CA ILE A 242 21.08 21.24 -27.69
C ILE A 242 21.63 19.96 -28.30
N THR A 243 22.39 19.22 -27.51
CA THR A 243 22.88 17.88 -27.89
C THR A 243 21.93 16.80 -27.43
N LYS A 244 21.95 15.64 -28.10
CA LYS A 244 21.19 14.45 -27.65
C LYS A 244 21.50 14.10 -26.19
N THR A 245 22.79 14.13 -25.81
CA THR A 245 23.25 13.78 -24.47
C THR A 245 22.71 14.74 -23.42
N SER A 246 22.77 16.05 -23.66
CA SER A 246 22.26 17.05 -22.71
C SER A 246 20.75 16.99 -22.57
N LEU A 247 20.01 16.80 -23.66
CA LEU A 247 18.56 16.67 -23.65
C LEU A 247 18.11 15.45 -22.84
N LEU A 248 18.67 14.26 -23.12
CA LEU A 248 18.36 13.03 -22.38
C LEU A 248 18.70 13.15 -20.89
N ALA A 249 19.87 13.72 -20.57
CA ALA A 249 20.31 13.88 -19.19
C ALA A 249 19.32 14.76 -18.39
N VAL A 250 18.85 15.86 -18.98
CA VAL A 250 17.88 16.74 -18.32
C VAL A 250 16.52 16.06 -18.17
N CYS A 251 16.01 15.38 -19.20
CA CYS A 251 14.74 14.65 -19.12
C CYS A 251 14.75 13.65 -17.97
N ASN A 252 15.77 12.77 -17.95
CA ASN A 252 15.91 11.75 -16.92
C ASN A 252 16.06 12.33 -15.52
N ARG A 253 16.88 13.39 -15.38
CA ARG A 253 17.11 14.04 -14.08
C ARG A 253 15.83 14.66 -13.52
N VAL A 254 15.09 15.39 -14.36
CA VAL A 254 13.89 16.13 -13.94
C VAL A 254 12.77 15.16 -13.59
N ILE A 255 12.44 14.22 -14.47
CA ILE A 255 11.42 13.19 -14.23
C ILE A 255 11.73 12.41 -12.95
N ARG A 256 12.99 11.97 -12.78
CA ARG A 256 13.41 11.24 -11.57
C ARG A 256 13.19 12.07 -10.31
N ARG A 257 13.54 13.37 -10.33
CA ARG A 257 13.36 14.27 -9.18
C ARG A 257 11.88 14.47 -8.86
N THR A 258 11.03 14.70 -9.86
CA THR A 258 9.58 14.89 -9.68
C THR A 258 8.96 13.65 -9.05
N ASN A 259 9.28 12.46 -9.56
CA ASN A 259 8.79 11.20 -9.00
C ASN A 259 9.27 10.98 -7.56
N GLN A 260 10.54 11.31 -7.26
CA GLN A 260 11.08 11.22 -5.90
C GLN A 260 10.40 12.18 -4.91
N LEU A 261 10.02 13.37 -5.36
CA LEU A 261 9.31 14.34 -4.53
C LEU A 261 7.87 13.91 -4.29
N ALA A 262 7.14 13.51 -5.34
CA ALA A 262 5.78 13.00 -5.22
C ALA A 262 5.70 11.85 -4.20
N LEU A 263 6.64 10.89 -4.27
CA LEU A 263 6.73 9.79 -3.32
C LEU A 263 6.97 10.28 -1.88
N HIS A 264 7.95 11.15 -1.68
CA HIS A 264 8.24 11.68 -0.34
C HIS A 264 7.05 12.44 0.26
N TYR A 265 6.30 13.19 -0.55
CA TYR A 265 5.12 13.91 -0.08
C TYR A 265 3.98 12.95 0.26
N GLN A 266 3.70 11.97 -0.60
CA GLN A 266 2.69 10.95 -0.32
C GLN A 266 3.01 10.19 0.97
N GLN A 267 4.25 9.68 1.10
CA GLN A 267 4.69 8.99 2.30
C GLN A 267 4.57 9.87 3.53
N ARG A 268 5.01 11.14 3.48
CA ARG A 268 4.89 12.03 4.64
C ARG A 268 3.45 12.34 5.02
N VAL A 269 2.57 12.55 4.05
CA VAL A 269 1.14 12.80 4.31
C VAL A 269 0.53 11.56 4.93
N VAL A 270 0.75 10.39 4.33
CA VAL A 270 0.22 9.14 4.85
C VAL A 270 0.83 8.77 6.20
N GLU A 271 2.14 8.86 6.40
CA GLU A 271 2.78 8.59 7.70
C GLU A 271 2.28 9.53 8.79
N SER A 272 2.14 10.83 8.48
CA SER A 272 1.66 11.84 9.45
C SER A 272 0.22 11.61 9.86
N LEU A 273 -0.60 11.08 8.94
CA LEU A 273 -1.98 10.71 9.18
C LEU A 273 -2.13 9.31 9.82
N SER A 274 -1.27 8.36 9.45
CA SER A 274 -1.42 6.95 9.83
C SER A 274 -0.84 6.63 11.20
N ARG A 275 0.25 7.30 11.62
CA ARG A 275 0.88 7.02 12.93
C ARG A 275 -0.03 7.25 14.14
N PRO A 276 -0.82 8.34 14.23
CA PRO A 276 -1.65 8.59 15.41
C PRO A 276 -2.90 7.70 15.50
N PHE A 277 -3.26 7.00 14.42
CA PHE A 277 -4.55 6.31 14.27
C PHE A 277 -4.40 4.92 13.65
N LYS A 278 -3.29 4.24 13.96
CA LYS A 278 -3.23 2.80 13.76
C LYS A 278 -4.35 2.19 14.63
N PRO A 279 -5.20 1.29 14.10
CA PRO A 279 -6.20 0.59 14.90
C PRO A 279 -5.57 0.07 16.20
N SER A 280 -6.10 0.54 17.33
CA SER A 280 -5.57 0.19 18.64
C SER A 280 -6.72 0.04 19.62
N LEU A 281 -6.64 -1.00 20.43
CA LEU A 281 -7.55 -1.28 21.53
C LEU A 281 -6.73 -1.52 22.79
N PRO A 282 -7.25 -1.18 23.98
CA PRO A 282 -6.63 -1.65 25.22
C PRO A 282 -6.73 -3.17 25.27
N SER A 283 -5.69 -3.86 25.74
CA SER A 283 -5.71 -5.32 25.87
C SER A 283 -6.76 -5.81 26.88
N ILE A 284 -7.12 -4.96 27.84
CA ILE A 284 -8.14 -5.22 28.87
C ILE A 284 -8.96 -3.94 29.09
N SER A 285 -10.29 -4.07 29.15
CA SER A 285 -11.20 -3.02 29.62
C SER A 285 -12.38 -3.66 30.37
N GLY A 286 -12.62 -3.19 31.60
CA GLY A 286 -13.61 -3.79 32.50
C GLY A 286 -13.35 -5.28 32.75
N LEU A 287 -14.30 -6.13 32.34
CA LEU A 287 -14.23 -7.60 32.43
C LEU A 287 -13.77 -8.25 31.13
N TRP A 288 -13.29 -7.49 30.14
CA TRP A 288 -13.06 -7.99 28.79
C TRP A 288 -11.58 -7.98 28.43
N ASN A 289 -11.10 -9.09 27.87
CA ASN A 289 -9.85 -9.17 27.14
C ASN A 289 -10.15 -8.88 25.66
N LEU A 290 -9.41 -7.94 25.09
CA LEU A 290 -9.54 -7.53 23.68
C LEU A 290 -8.22 -7.80 22.97
N ALA A 291 -8.26 -8.55 21.88
CA ALA A 291 -7.11 -8.80 21.02
C ALA A 291 -7.43 -8.27 19.62
N LEU A 292 -6.57 -7.40 19.10
CA LEU A 292 -6.74 -6.75 17.80
C LEU A 292 -5.51 -7.01 16.92
N ALA A 293 -5.75 -7.42 15.69
CA ALA A 293 -4.75 -7.52 14.64
C ALA A 293 -5.24 -6.74 13.43
N HIS A 294 -4.30 -6.05 12.78
CA HIS A 294 -4.59 -5.24 11.61
C HIS A 294 -3.36 -5.18 10.72
N THR A 295 -3.53 -5.49 9.43
CA THR A 295 -2.53 -5.30 8.39
C THR A 295 -3.18 -4.58 7.21
N PRO A 296 -2.74 -3.35 6.90
CA PRO A 296 -3.27 -2.63 5.75
C PRO A 296 -2.65 -3.17 4.46
N ALA A 297 -3.44 -3.22 3.38
CA ALA A 297 -2.99 -3.55 2.03
C ALA A 297 -2.06 -2.50 1.45
N THR A 298 -2.39 -1.22 1.68
CA THR A 298 -1.55 -0.09 1.28
C THR A 298 -1.45 0.96 2.37
N GLU A 299 -0.48 1.86 2.23
CA GLU A 299 -0.31 2.97 3.14
C GLU A 299 -1.56 3.88 3.10
N GLY A 300 -2.31 3.94 4.21
CA GLY A 300 -3.57 4.70 4.28
C GLY A 300 -4.84 3.85 4.16
N GLY A 301 -4.82 2.60 4.64
CA GLY A 301 -5.99 1.73 4.62
C GLY A 301 -7.32 2.33 5.15
N GLY A 302 -8.44 1.85 4.59
CA GLY A 302 -9.83 2.21 4.89
C GLY A 302 -10.36 1.58 6.19
N ASP A 303 -9.80 0.44 6.58
CA ASP A 303 -10.12 -0.22 7.86
C ASP A 303 -9.78 0.68 9.07
N PHE A 304 -10.74 0.82 9.99
CA PHE A 304 -10.56 1.53 11.25
C PHE A 304 -11.22 0.81 12.43
N VAL A 305 -10.69 1.09 13.62
CA VAL A 305 -11.25 0.63 14.88
C VAL A 305 -11.40 1.82 15.81
N PHE A 306 -12.63 2.02 16.29
CA PHE A 306 -12.98 3.03 17.27
C PHE A 306 -13.31 2.37 18.61
N PHE A 307 -12.91 2.99 19.71
CA PHE A 307 -13.13 2.49 21.06
C PHE A 307 -13.46 3.61 22.03
N HIS A 308 -14.50 3.40 22.83
CA HIS A 308 -14.84 4.28 23.93
C HIS A 308 -15.26 3.47 25.16
N ASP A 309 -14.81 3.89 26.34
CA ASP A 309 -15.09 3.25 27.63
C ASP A 309 -15.88 4.21 28.53
N PHE A 310 -17.14 3.87 28.80
CA PHE A 310 -18.02 4.60 29.72
C PHE A 310 -17.88 4.12 31.18
N GLY A 311 -16.99 3.16 31.45
CA GLY A 311 -16.83 2.50 32.74
C GLY A 311 -17.76 1.30 32.91
N GLU A 312 -19.08 1.51 32.89
CA GLU A 312 -20.06 0.41 33.00
C GLU A 312 -20.29 -0.32 31.67
N SER A 313 -20.07 0.39 30.55
CA SER A 313 -20.22 -0.12 29.20
C SER A 313 -19.05 0.32 28.31
N GLN A 314 -18.77 -0.46 27.28
CA GLN A 314 -17.77 -0.14 26.25
C GLN A 314 -18.40 -0.20 24.87
N ILE A 315 -18.02 0.72 23.99
CA ILE A 315 -18.37 0.68 22.57
C ILE A 315 -17.12 0.44 21.75
N ILE A 316 -17.17 -0.56 20.88
CA ILE A 316 -16.17 -0.84 19.84
C ILE A 316 -16.87 -0.72 18.49
N VAL A 317 -16.25 -0.03 17.55
CA VAL A 317 -16.70 -0.02 16.15
C VAL A 317 -15.57 -0.54 15.27
N LEU A 318 -15.84 -1.59 14.51
CA LEU A 318 -15.00 -2.04 13.41
C LEU A 318 -15.62 -1.49 12.13
N GLY A 319 -14.88 -0.74 11.32
CA GLY A 319 -15.42 -0.20 10.08
C GLY A 319 -14.43 -0.31 8.94
N ASP A 320 -14.96 -0.45 7.73
CA ASP A 320 -14.21 -0.52 6.49
C ASP A 320 -14.78 0.47 5.47
N ILE A 321 -13.89 1.28 4.89
CA ILE A 321 -14.21 2.28 3.89
C ILE A 321 -13.67 1.83 2.55
N MET A 322 -14.57 1.68 1.58
CA MET A 322 -14.24 1.30 0.22
C MET A 322 -13.19 2.25 -0.38
N GLY A 323 -12.09 1.65 -0.83
CA GLY A 323 -10.97 2.30 -1.48
C GLY A 323 -9.72 2.28 -0.62
N HIS A 324 -8.60 2.73 -1.19
CA HIS A 324 -7.30 2.67 -0.53
C HIS A 324 -6.52 3.98 -0.69
N GLY A 325 -5.53 4.18 0.18
CA GLY A 325 -4.63 5.35 0.12
C GLY A 325 -5.17 6.60 0.84
N PRO A 326 -4.59 7.78 0.58
CA PRO A 326 -4.81 8.98 1.39
C PRO A 326 -6.27 9.43 1.52
N VAL A 327 -7.08 9.22 0.47
CA VAL A 327 -8.50 9.62 0.44
C VAL A 327 -9.35 8.74 1.35
N ALA A 328 -9.22 7.41 1.23
CA ALA A 328 -9.88 6.45 2.12
C ALA A 328 -9.48 6.72 3.58
N LYS A 329 -8.19 6.97 3.83
CA LYS A 329 -7.72 7.33 5.17
C LYS A 329 -8.33 8.63 5.69
N PHE A 330 -8.45 9.66 4.85
CA PHE A 330 -9.12 10.91 5.22
C PHE A 330 -10.58 10.68 5.65
N HIS A 331 -11.32 9.88 4.89
CA HIS A 331 -12.69 9.52 5.25
C HIS A 331 -12.75 8.75 6.57
N SER A 332 -11.81 7.83 6.83
CA SER A 332 -11.73 7.13 8.12
C SER A 332 -11.60 8.12 9.30
N PHE A 333 -10.81 9.20 9.14
CA PHE A 333 -10.70 10.23 10.18
C PHE A 333 -11.98 11.03 10.37
N ALA A 334 -12.65 11.42 9.28
CA ALA A 334 -13.90 12.16 9.37
C ALA A 334 -14.96 11.34 10.13
N ILE A 335 -15.04 10.04 9.86
CA ILE A 335 -15.95 9.12 10.54
C ILE A 335 -15.56 8.93 12.02
N MET A 336 -14.28 8.68 12.32
CA MET A 336 -13.83 8.55 13.71
C MET A 336 -14.09 9.81 14.54
N GLY A 337 -13.85 11.01 13.98
CA GLY A 337 -14.15 12.27 14.65
C GLY A 337 -15.66 12.49 14.89
N TYR A 338 -16.50 12.04 13.96
CA TYR A 338 -17.95 12.02 14.15
C TYR A 338 -18.38 11.04 15.24
N LEU A 339 -17.85 9.80 15.22
CA LEU A 339 -18.10 8.79 16.25
C LEU A 339 -17.70 9.29 17.63
N GLU A 340 -16.50 9.86 17.76
CA GLU A 340 -16.02 10.45 19.03
C GLU A 340 -16.98 11.51 19.56
N GLY A 341 -17.45 12.41 18.68
CA GLY A 341 -18.40 13.46 19.07
C GLY A 341 -19.77 12.92 19.51
N VAL A 342 -20.29 11.87 18.84
CA VAL A 342 -21.59 11.27 19.17
C VAL A 342 -21.51 10.43 20.44
N VAL A 343 -20.51 9.55 20.52
CA VAL A 343 -20.36 8.57 21.62
C VAL A 343 -19.98 9.29 22.92
N THR A 344 -19.14 10.33 22.88
CA THR A 344 -18.80 11.10 24.09
C THR A 344 -20.00 11.89 24.65
N ALA A 345 -21.02 12.16 23.83
CA ALA A 345 -22.19 12.91 24.27
C ALA A 345 -23.19 12.05 25.07
N ALA A 346 -23.27 10.74 24.80
CA ALA A 346 -24.19 9.83 25.48
C ALA A 346 -23.81 8.36 25.28
N ASP A 347 -24.09 7.53 26.30
CA ASP A 347 -24.03 6.06 26.17
C ASP A 347 -25.18 5.57 25.28
N ILE A 348 -24.88 5.40 23.99
CA ILE A 348 -25.82 5.11 22.90
C ILE A 348 -25.92 3.60 22.65
N SER A 349 -27.06 3.12 22.12
CA SER A 349 -27.17 1.73 21.65
C SER A 349 -26.52 1.52 20.28
N PRO A 350 -26.07 0.29 19.94
CA PRO A 350 -25.53 -0.02 18.62
C PRO A 350 -26.44 0.38 17.46
N THR A 351 -27.74 0.12 17.58
CA THR A 351 -28.74 0.41 16.54
C THR A 351 -28.95 1.91 16.36
N GLU A 352 -28.99 2.69 17.44
CA GLU A 352 -29.12 4.15 17.37
C GLU A 352 -27.87 4.80 16.76
N LEU A 353 -26.68 4.28 17.07
CA LEU A 353 -25.43 4.78 16.50
C LEU A 353 -25.39 4.54 14.98
N LEU A 354 -25.73 3.32 14.52
CA LEU A 354 -25.80 2.99 13.10
C LEU A 354 -26.86 3.83 12.36
N ALA A 355 -28.05 3.98 12.93
CA ALA A 355 -29.12 4.78 12.32
C ALA A 355 -28.71 6.27 12.21
N GLY A 356 -28.08 6.83 13.26
CA GLY A 356 -27.58 8.20 13.25
C GLY A 356 -26.48 8.42 12.20
N LEU A 357 -25.53 7.49 12.12
CA LEU A 357 -24.44 7.53 11.14
C LEU A 357 -24.98 7.38 9.70
N SER A 358 -25.86 6.41 9.47
CA SER A 358 -26.49 6.16 8.15
C SER A 358 -27.22 7.40 7.64
N ASN A 359 -28.05 8.03 8.48
CA ASN A 359 -28.77 9.25 8.12
C ASN A 359 -27.82 10.42 7.81
N ARG A 360 -26.70 10.54 8.53
CA ARG A 360 -25.71 11.58 8.23
C ARG A 360 -24.96 11.36 6.93
N LEU A 361 -24.62 10.11 6.62
CA LEU A 361 -23.98 9.78 5.35
C LEU A 361 -24.91 10.00 4.17
N TYR A 362 -26.19 9.66 4.32
CA TYR A 362 -27.22 9.92 3.31
C TYR A 362 -27.39 11.42 3.02
N VAL A 363 -27.45 12.28 4.04
CA VAL A 363 -27.72 13.72 3.87
C VAL A 363 -26.50 14.53 3.43
N ASN A 364 -25.31 14.26 3.99
CA ASN A 364 -24.15 15.13 3.80
C ASN A 364 -23.30 14.76 2.58
N GLN A 365 -23.63 13.69 1.85
CA GLN A 365 -22.87 13.22 0.68
C GLN A 365 -21.34 13.10 0.94
N LEU A 366 -20.95 12.99 2.20
CA LEU A 366 -19.56 12.94 2.69
C LEU A 366 -18.78 11.75 2.11
N LEU A 367 -19.52 10.81 1.53
CA LEU A 367 -19.12 9.53 0.99
C LEU A 367 -19.76 9.27 -0.39
N GLU A 368 -20.08 10.32 -1.18
CA GLU A 368 -20.69 10.19 -2.52
C GLU A 368 -19.98 9.18 -3.44
N THR A 369 -18.69 8.90 -3.19
CA THR A 369 -17.84 8.00 -3.97
C THR A 369 -17.34 6.75 -3.22
N SER A 370 -17.61 6.58 -1.92
CA SER A 370 -17.02 5.50 -1.09
C SER A 370 -18.06 4.88 -0.17
N MET A 371 -18.27 3.56 -0.23
CA MET A 371 -19.16 2.87 0.71
C MET A 371 -18.46 2.67 2.07
N LEU A 372 -19.22 2.68 3.15
CA LEU A 372 -18.75 2.36 4.50
C LEU A 372 -19.55 1.17 5.03
N THR A 373 -18.85 0.11 5.43
CA THR A 373 -19.43 -0.97 6.23
C THR A 373 -18.95 -0.85 7.67
N CYS A 374 -19.75 -1.28 8.64
CA CYS A 374 -19.26 -1.38 10.01
C CYS A 374 -20.04 -2.37 10.88
N THR A 375 -19.37 -2.80 11.95
CA THR A 375 -19.95 -3.47 13.11
C THR A 375 -19.87 -2.54 14.31
N VAL A 376 -20.96 -2.38 15.04
CA VAL A 376 -20.97 -1.73 16.35
C VAL A 376 -21.20 -2.78 17.43
N ILE A 377 -20.30 -2.82 18.39
CA ILE A 377 -20.27 -3.76 19.51
C ILE A 377 -20.40 -2.96 20.78
N LYS A 378 -21.41 -3.27 21.60
CA LYS A 378 -21.56 -2.72 22.95
C LYS A 378 -21.40 -3.82 23.98
N LEU A 379 -20.44 -3.64 24.88
CA LEU A 379 -20.16 -4.55 25.98
C LEU A 379 -20.71 -3.95 27.27
N THR A 380 -21.46 -4.73 28.05
CA THR A 380 -21.99 -4.28 29.35
C THR A 380 -22.05 -5.47 30.31
N GLY A 381 -21.26 -5.44 31.38
CA GLY A 381 -21.10 -6.59 32.27
C GLY A 381 -20.59 -7.83 31.51
N LYS A 382 -21.42 -8.88 31.41
CA LYS A 382 -21.14 -10.11 30.63
C LYS A 382 -21.97 -10.23 29.35
N GLN A 383 -22.64 -9.14 28.98
CA GLN A 383 -23.53 -9.06 27.83
C GLN A 383 -22.81 -8.34 26.70
N CYS A 384 -22.95 -8.86 25.48
CA CYS A 384 -22.44 -8.26 24.26
C CYS A 384 -23.62 -8.03 23.31
N GLU A 385 -23.85 -6.79 22.93
CA GLU A 385 -24.84 -6.38 21.94
C GLU A 385 -24.12 -6.00 20.64
N ILE A 386 -24.57 -6.55 19.51
CA ILE A 386 -23.91 -6.43 18.20
C ILE A 386 -24.94 -5.94 17.20
N ALA A 387 -24.60 -4.90 16.44
CA ALA A 387 -25.34 -4.50 15.25
C ALA A 387 -24.39 -4.32 14.06
N LEU A 388 -24.86 -4.66 12.85
CA LEU A 388 -24.06 -4.63 11.63
C LEU A 388 -24.69 -3.68 10.61
N ALA A 389 -23.86 -3.08 9.77
CA ALA A 389 -24.26 -2.35 8.58
C ALA A 389 -23.36 -2.74 7.41
N GLY A 390 -23.82 -3.68 6.58
CA GLY A 390 -23.09 -4.20 5.42
C GLY A 390 -21.83 -5.04 5.72
N HIS A 391 -21.41 -5.11 6.99
CA HIS A 391 -20.16 -5.74 7.40
C HIS A 391 -20.31 -7.28 7.56
N PRO A 392 -19.23 -8.06 7.44
CA PRO A 392 -19.27 -9.51 7.60
C PRO A 392 -19.86 -9.98 8.95
N GLN A 393 -20.52 -11.14 8.93
CA GLN A 393 -21.10 -11.72 10.15
C GLN A 393 -20.01 -12.22 11.10
N PRO A 394 -20.09 -11.90 12.40
CA PRO A 394 -19.14 -12.38 13.39
C PRO A 394 -19.42 -13.84 13.78
N TYR A 395 -18.44 -14.45 14.44
CA TYR A 395 -18.51 -15.82 14.92
C TYR A 395 -18.43 -15.90 16.44
N LEU A 396 -19.26 -16.76 17.03
CA LEU A 396 -19.10 -17.22 18.40
C LEU A 396 -18.20 -18.46 18.40
N LEU A 397 -17.13 -18.43 19.18
CA LEU A 397 -16.18 -19.53 19.35
C LEU A 397 -16.38 -20.13 20.75
N HIS A 398 -16.65 -21.43 20.83
CA HIS A 398 -16.86 -22.15 22.09
C HIS A 398 -16.07 -23.47 22.11
N GLY A 399 -16.02 -24.16 23.26
CA GLY A 399 -15.16 -25.34 23.44
C GLY A 399 -15.42 -26.52 22.46
N SER A 400 -16.61 -26.59 21.86
CA SER A 400 -16.98 -27.64 20.90
C SER A 400 -16.79 -27.24 19.43
N GLY A 401 -16.68 -25.96 19.07
CA GLY A 401 -16.62 -25.49 17.69
C GLY A 401 -16.84 -23.98 17.57
N TYR A 402 -17.43 -23.56 16.45
CA TYR A 402 -17.78 -22.17 16.22
C TYR A 402 -19.12 -22.07 15.46
N GLU A 403 -19.85 -20.98 15.65
CA GLU A 403 -21.11 -20.69 14.95
C GLU A 403 -21.17 -19.23 14.49
N ALA A 404 -21.76 -19.01 13.30
CA ALA A 404 -22.00 -17.66 12.80
C ALA A 404 -23.15 -17.02 13.57
N ILE A 405 -22.97 -15.77 14.00
CA ILE A 405 -24.02 -15.00 14.68
C ILE A 405 -24.89 -14.39 13.59
N ASP A 406 -26.18 -14.78 13.54
CA ASP A 406 -27.12 -14.26 12.55
C ASP A 406 -27.52 -12.82 12.89
N CYS A 407 -26.65 -11.89 12.51
CA CYS A 407 -26.87 -10.46 12.54
C CYS A 407 -26.64 -9.94 11.11
N LYS A 408 -27.46 -8.99 10.66
CA LYS A 408 -27.35 -8.38 9.33
C LYS A 408 -27.84 -6.93 9.42
N GLY A 409 -27.38 -6.11 8.51
CA GLY A 409 -27.97 -4.78 8.29
C GLY A 409 -27.53 -4.20 6.96
N THR A 410 -28.33 -3.25 6.48
CA THR A 410 -28.11 -2.56 5.21
C THR A 410 -26.81 -1.74 5.26
N VAL A 411 -26.15 -1.54 4.12
CA VAL A 411 -24.96 -0.66 4.04
C VAL A 411 -25.34 0.77 4.42
N LEU A 412 -24.48 1.44 5.18
CA LEU A 412 -24.73 2.80 5.68
C LEU A 412 -24.96 3.81 4.54
N GLY A 413 -25.89 4.73 4.76
CA GLY A 413 -26.13 5.86 3.85
C GLY A 413 -26.82 5.50 2.54
N LEU A 414 -27.20 4.22 2.33
CA LEU A 414 -27.90 3.78 1.11
C LEU A 414 -29.39 4.21 1.12
N LEU A 415 -30.04 4.12 2.28
CA LEU A 415 -31.45 4.43 2.47
C LEU A 415 -31.61 5.49 3.57
N SER A 416 -32.58 6.39 3.38
CA SER A 416 -33.02 7.32 4.43
C SER A 416 -33.87 6.58 5.47
N ASP A 417 -33.70 6.91 6.75
CA ASP A 417 -34.49 6.38 7.87
C ASP A 417 -34.42 4.85 8.02
N GLU A 418 -33.30 4.24 7.64
CA GLU A 418 -33.03 2.82 7.83
C GLU A 418 -33.02 2.44 9.32
N GLN A 419 -33.66 1.31 9.65
CA GLN A 419 -33.66 0.74 10.98
C GLN A 419 -32.70 -0.44 11.06
N TYR A 420 -31.80 -0.41 12.03
CA TYR A 420 -30.86 -1.48 12.30
C TYR A 420 -31.35 -2.34 13.46
N GLU A 421 -31.12 -3.65 13.37
CA GLU A 421 -31.40 -4.59 14.44
C GLU A 421 -30.10 -4.98 15.15
N SER A 422 -30.19 -5.28 16.45
CA SER A 422 -29.08 -5.83 17.22
C SER A 422 -29.37 -7.24 17.72
N VAL A 423 -28.30 -8.03 17.84
CA VAL A 423 -28.31 -9.33 18.49
C VAL A 423 -27.60 -9.18 19.83
N THR A 424 -28.19 -9.73 20.88
CA THR A 424 -27.59 -9.67 22.22
C THR A 424 -27.24 -11.05 22.74
N LEU A 425 -25.99 -11.21 23.17
CA LEU A 425 -25.41 -12.45 23.64
C LEU A 425 -25.02 -12.32 25.11
N GLN A 426 -25.27 -13.39 25.88
CA GLN A 426 -24.78 -13.53 27.24
C GLN A 426 -23.58 -14.47 27.23
N LEU A 427 -22.38 -13.95 27.53
CA LEU A 427 -21.14 -14.70 27.39
C LEU A 427 -20.69 -15.35 28.69
N THR A 428 -20.08 -16.52 28.57
CA THR A 428 -19.35 -17.21 29.63
C THR A 428 -17.83 -17.04 29.42
N PRO A 429 -16.99 -17.31 30.43
CA PRO A 429 -15.53 -17.18 30.29
C PRO A 429 -14.89 -18.14 29.28
N GLU A 430 -15.60 -19.18 28.83
CA GLU A 430 -15.11 -20.08 27.78
C GLU A 430 -15.42 -19.57 26.37
N ASP A 431 -16.38 -18.66 26.24
CA ASP A 431 -16.85 -18.12 24.97
C ASP A 431 -15.94 -17.00 24.48
N LYS A 432 -15.76 -16.94 23.16
CA LYS A 432 -15.08 -15.83 22.48
C LYS A 432 -15.90 -15.36 21.31
N LEU A 433 -15.80 -14.08 21.00
CA LEU A 433 -16.36 -13.51 19.78
C LEU A 433 -15.24 -13.16 18.82
N PHE A 434 -15.43 -13.47 17.54
CA PHE A 434 -14.51 -13.16 16.45
C PHE A 434 -15.19 -12.25 15.43
N PHE A 435 -14.61 -11.08 15.23
CA PHE A 435 -15.03 -10.06 14.27
C PHE A 435 -13.89 -9.82 13.28
N TYR A 436 -14.23 -9.49 12.04
CA TYR A 436 -13.24 -9.31 10.98
C TYR A 436 -13.79 -8.45 9.84
N SER A 437 -12.90 -7.77 9.13
CA SER A 437 -13.20 -7.16 7.83
C SER A 437 -13.14 -8.19 6.70
N ASP A 438 -13.85 -7.92 5.61
CA ASP A 438 -13.94 -8.78 4.42
C ASP A 438 -12.59 -9.01 3.74
N GLY A 439 -11.60 -8.15 3.98
CA GLY A 439 -10.21 -8.39 3.61
C GLY A 439 -9.66 -9.75 4.05
N ILE A 440 -10.18 -10.39 5.10
CA ILE A 440 -9.79 -11.78 5.41
C ILE A 440 -10.06 -12.72 4.22
N PHE A 441 -11.18 -12.55 3.51
CA PHE A 441 -11.59 -13.43 2.42
C PHE A 441 -11.22 -12.89 1.04
N GLU A 442 -11.26 -11.56 0.84
CA GLU A 442 -10.82 -10.94 -0.43
C GLU A 442 -9.32 -11.21 -0.70
N ASN A 443 -8.56 -11.46 0.36
CA ASN A 443 -7.17 -11.85 0.25
C ASN A 443 -6.94 -13.37 0.15
N ILE A 444 -7.94 -14.24 0.14
CA ILE A 444 -7.72 -15.69 0.01
C ILE A 444 -8.24 -16.17 -1.35
N ASP A 445 -7.51 -17.10 -2.00
CA ASP A 445 -7.94 -17.64 -3.29
C ASP A 445 -9.28 -18.38 -3.16
N ARG A 446 -10.22 -18.14 -4.09
CA ARG A 446 -11.64 -18.54 -4.03
C ARG A 446 -11.90 -20.04 -3.90
N ASN A 447 -10.87 -20.87 -4.17
CA ASN A 447 -10.94 -22.32 -3.99
C ASN A 447 -10.72 -22.76 -2.52
N CYS A 448 -10.33 -21.84 -1.63
CA CYS A 448 -10.05 -22.03 -0.20
C CYS A 448 -11.03 -21.26 0.72
N ASP A 449 -12.13 -20.74 0.17
CA ASP A 449 -13.15 -19.82 0.71
C ASP A 449 -13.97 -20.30 1.93
N CYS A 450 -13.45 -21.17 2.78
CA CYS A 450 -14.14 -21.53 4.01
C CYS A 450 -13.46 -20.94 5.25
N ILE A 451 -14.25 -20.26 6.07
CA ILE A 451 -13.87 -19.86 7.43
C ILE A 451 -13.34 -21.06 8.24
N ASP A 452 -13.76 -22.28 7.91
CA ASP A 452 -13.24 -23.55 8.42
C ASP A 452 -11.71 -23.67 8.30
N ASN A 453 -11.11 -23.14 7.22
CA ASN A 453 -9.66 -23.19 7.01
C ASN A 453 -8.89 -22.23 7.92
N ILE A 454 -9.57 -21.20 8.43
CA ILE A 454 -9.02 -20.14 9.28
C ILE A 454 -9.22 -20.51 10.76
N LEU A 455 -10.42 -20.96 11.13
CA LEU A 455 -10.82 -21.26 12.52
C LEU A 455 -10.40 -22.66 13.03
N VAL A 456 -9.28 -23.22 12.53
CA VAL A 456 -8.78 -24.55 12.94
C VAL A 456 -8.08 -24.52 14.31
N ASP A 457 -8.29 -25.56 15.12
CA ASP A 457 -7.55 -25.82 16.38
C ASP A 457 -7.62 -24.73 17.46
N ILE A 458 -8.61 -23.84 17.45
CA ILE A 458 -8.71 -22.68 18.37
C ILE A 458 -9.06 -23.02 19.84
N LYS A 459 -9.33 -24.28 20.18
CA LYS A 459 -9.82 -24.69 21.51
C LYS A 459 -8.87 -24.36 22.66
N GLY A 460 -9.42 -23.86 23.78
CA GLY A 460 -8.75 -23.72 25.08
C GLY A 460 -7.70 -22.62 25.17
N LYS A 461 -7.64 -21.71 24.21
CA LYS A 461 -6.67 -20.60 24.15
C LYS A 461 -7.28 -19.32 24.70
N THR A 462 -6.44 -18.33 25.01
CA THR A 462 -6.87 -16.95 25.32
C THR A 462 -7.24 -16.20 24.04
N ALA A 463 -7.84 -15.02 24.16
CA ALA A 463 -8.18 -14.16 23.01
C ALA A 463 -6.96 -13.85 22.16
N GLN A 464 -5.85 -13.42 22.78
CA GLN A 464 -4.60 -13.13 22.07
C GLN A 464 -4.05 -14.37 21.36
N SER A 465 -3.95 -15.51 22.06
CA SER A 465 -3.40 -16.74 21.45
C SER A 465 -4.31 -17.32 20.36
N THR A 466 -5.62 -17.09 20.46
CA THR A 466 -6.57 -17.42 19.40
C THR A 466 -6.29 -16.54 18.19
N LEU A 467 -6.27 -15.23 18.37
CA LEU A 467 -6.00 -14.27 17.30
C LEU A 467 -4.65 -14.52 16.61
N ASP A 468 -3.56 -14.71 17.35
CA ASP A 468 -2.23 -14.94 16.78
C ASP A 468 -2.23 -16.15 15.82
N LYS A 469 -2.97 -17.21 16.16
CA LYS A 469 -3.07 -18.41 15.32
C LYS A 469 -3.96 -18.19 14.09
N LEU A 470 -5.08 -17.49 14.26
CA LEU A 470 -5.95 -17.10 13.14
C LEU A 470 -5.16 -16.23 12.16
N TRP A 471 -4.41 -15.27 12.68
CA TRP A 471 -3.63 -14.32 11.90
C TRP A 471 -2.51 -15.01 11.11
N LEU A 472 -1.75 -15.88 11.77
CA LEU A 472 -0.74 -16.70 11.09
C LEU A 472 -1.34 -17.60 9.99
N ARG A 473 -2.55 -18.14 10.24
CA ARG A 473 -3.24 -18.97 9.26
C ARG A 473 -3.69 -18.14 8.06
N PHE A 474 -4.27 -16.97 8.30
CA PHE A 474 -4.61 -16.00 7.27
C PHE A 474 -3.37 -15.65 6.42
N GLU A 475 -2.27 -15.24 7.04
CA GLU A 475 -1.02 -14.90 6.35
C GLU A 475 -0.48 -16.05 5.48
N SER A 476 -0.70 -17.31 5.90
CA SER A 476 -0.30 -18.49 5.12
C SER A 476 -1.17 -18.77 3.88
N LEU A 477 -2.37 -18.19 3.83
CA LEU A 477 -3.35 -18.37 2.76
C LEU A 477 -3.47 -17.16 1.84
N SER A 478 -2.99 -15.99 2.27
CA SER A 478 -3.07 -14.72 1.54
C SER A 478 -1.91 -14.47 0.57
N PRO A 479 -2.12 -13.75 -0.55
CA PRO A 479 -1.05 -13.31 -1.44
C PRO A 479 -0.15 -12.28 -0.76
N GLU A 480 1.02 -12.05 -1.34
CA GLU A 480 2.03 -11.18 -0.75
C GLU A 480 1.61 -9.72 -0.67
N GLN A 481 0.94 -9.21 -1.71
CA GLN A 481 0.27 -7.93 -1.67
C GLN A 481 -1.20 -8.19 -1.41
N LEU A 482 -1.67 -7.76 -0.24
CA LEU A 482 -3.08 -7.80 0.05
C LEU A 482 -3.81 -6.90 -0.96
N GLN A 483 -4.90 -7.42 -1.49
CA GLN A 483 -5.84 -6.69 -2.33
C GLN A 483 -6.65 -5.69 -1.50
N ASP A 484 -6.91 -6.04 -0.23
CA ASP A 484 -7.65 -5.19 0.70
C ASP A 484 -7.09 -5.22 2.13
N ASP A 485 -7.43 -4.20 2.93
CA ASP A 485 -7.02 -4.13 4.32
C ASP A 485 -7.65 -5.24 5.16
N VAL A 486 -6.92 -5.70 6.17
CA VAL A 486 -7.38 -6.80 7.01
C VAL A 486 -7.37 -6.36 8.44
N THR A 487 -8.50 -6.54 9.11
CA THR A 487 -8.65 -6.31 10.54
C THR A 487 -9.38 -7.48 11.17
N ALA A 488 -8.90 -7.93 12.32
CA ALA A 488 -9.51 -8.97 13.13
C ALA A 488 -9.53 -8.59 14.60
N LEU A 489 -10.64 -8.86 15.26
CA LEU A 489 -10.85 -8.61 16.68
C LEU A 489 -11.38 -9.88 17.35
N VAL A 490 -10.71 -10.30 18.42
CA VAL A 490 -11.19 -11.37 19.32
C VAL A 490 -11.49 -10.77 20.70
N ILE A 491 -12.69 -11.05 21.20
CA ILE A 491 -13.17 -10.58 22.50
C ILE A 491 -13.48 -11.80 23.39
N GLU A 492 -13.05 -11.78 24.65
CA GLU A 492 -13.44 -12.78 25.65
C GLU A 492 -13.57 -12.15 27.04
N ILE A 493 -14.21 -12.85 27.98
CA ILE A 493 -14.28 -12.40 29.38
C ILE A 493 -12.98 -12.74 30.11
N HIS A 494 -12.39 -11.75 30.77
CA HIS A 494 -11.24 -11.89 31.66
C HIS A 494 -11.61 -12.74 32.89
N THR A 495 -10.87 -13.82 33.11
CA THR A 495 -11.02 -14.74 34.27
C THR A 495 -10.25 -14.30 35.48
#